data_AF-A0AAJ0GRU9-F1
#
_entry.id   AF-A0AAJ0GRU9-F1
#
_cell.length_a   1.000
_cell.length_b   1.000
_cell.length_c   1.000
_cell.angle_alpha   90.00
_cell.angle_beta   90.00
_cell.angle_gamma   90.00
#
_symmetry.space_group_name_H-M   'P 1'
#
loop_
_entity.id
_entity.type
_entity.pdbx_description
1 polymer ?
#
loop_
_entity_poly.entity_id
_entity_poly.type
_entity_poly.pdbx_seq_one_letter_code
_entity_poly.pdbx_strand_id
1 'polypeptide(L)'
;APANEAVAYKTVVFRSGLHGDITEYQGPDPEVNGRWEELYNGFGVSLISQASARKLPNATTPLPQDRSLYVVQLDVFHQLHCLNRLRKLLYPDVYPTDVSSGSPEATDTLYHLEHCVESLRQSLQCGSDTSTIFWEWSPANAKMMGNTATTHTCRDFDRIRDWAVRHKLDGDFDMLVEVKGAPIRQAG
;
A
#
# COMPACT_ATOMS: atom_id res chain seq x y z
N ALA A 1 -13.89 8.12 -4.48
CA ALA A 1 -12.56 8.59 -4.02
C ALA A 1 -12.11 9.77 -4.90
N PRO A 2 -11.21 10.65 -4.43
CA PRO A 2 -10.77 11.81 -5.22
C PRO A 2 -10.05 11.43 -6.53
N ALA A 3 -9.42 10.25 -6.57
CA ALA A 3 -8.75 9.72 -7.75
C ALA A 3 -9.65 8.89 -8.70
N ASN A 4 -10.99 8.95 -8.56
CA ASN A 4 -11.89 8.13 -9.37
C ASN A 4 -11.73 8.35 -10.89
N GLU A 5 -11.34 9.56 -11.31
CA GLU A 5 -11.06 9.90 -12.72
C GLU A 5 -9.85 9.16 -13.30
N ALA A 6 -8.92 8.71 -12.44
CA ALA A 6 -7.72 7.99 -12.85
C ALA A 6 -7.97 6.49 -13.02
N VAL A 7 -9.11 5.99 -12.52
CA VAL A 7 -9.44 4.57 -12.56
C VAL A 7 -9.68 4.14 -14.01
N ALA A 8 -8.77 3.30 -14.50
CA ALA A 8 -8.93 2.47 -15.68
C ALA A 8 -8.64 1.03 -15.30
N TYR A 9 -8.94 0.09 -16.19
CA TYR A 9 -8.66 -1.33 -15.98
C TYR A 9 -7.73 -1.85 -17.09
N LYS A 10 -6.83 -2.76 -16.72
CA LYS A 10 -5.97 -3.47 -17.66
C LYS A 10 -5.85 -4.94 -17.29
N THR A 11 -5.66 -5.77 -18.30
CA THR A 11 -5.33 -7.18 -18.11
C THR A 11 -3.86 -7.31 -17.75
N VAL A 12 -3.57 -8.04 -16.68
CA VAL A 12 -2.20 -8.29 -16.20
C VAL A 12 -2.04 -9.78 -16.00
N VAL A 13 -0.97 -10.35 -16.52
CA VAL A 13 -0.57 -11.72 -16.17
C VAL A 13 0.38 -11.62 -15.00
N PHE A 14 0.00 -12.19 -13.85
CA PHE A 14 0.87 -12.16 -12.68
C PHE A 14 2.10 -13.04 -12.92
N ARG A 15 3.23 -12.63 -12.33
CA ARG A 15 4.42 -13.48 -12.21
C ARG A 15 4.26 -14.34 -10.97
N SER A 16 4.65 -15.61 -11.04
CA SER A 16 4.48 -16.55 -9.93
C SER A 16 5.38 -16.22 -8.74
N GLY A 17 6.54 -15.59 -8.98
CA GLY A 17 7.52 -15.31 -7.94
C GLY A 17 8.24 -16.56 -7.40
N LEU A 18 8.05 -17.73 -8.04
CA LEU A 18 8.52 -19.03 -7.55
C LEU A 18 9.39 -19.75 -8.59
N HIS A 19 10.20 -20.72 -8.15
CA HIS A 19 10.93 -21.67 -9.02
C HIS A 19 11.74 -21.04 -10.17
N GLY A 20 12.48 -19.97 -9.91
CA GLY A 20 13.32 -19.29 -10.91
C GLY A 20 12.64 -18.11 -11.61
N ASP A 21 11.33 -17.94 -11.45
CA ASP A 21 10.59 -16.73 -11.80
C ASP A 21 10.70 -15.69 -10.66
N ILE A 22 11.93 -15.26 -10.36
CA ILE A 22 12.15 -14.20 -9.36
C ILE A 22 11.97 -12.84 -10.03
N THR A 23 11.13 -12.00 -9.43
CA THR A 23 10.84 -10.63 -9.88
C THR A 23 11.76 -9.61 -9.24
N GLU A 24 11.80 -8.42 -9.81
CA GLU A 24 12.55 -7.25 -9.33
C GLU A 24 12.07 -6.71 -7.97
N TYR A 25 10.97 -7.25 -7.42
CA TYR A 25 10.41 -6.86 -6.12
C TYR A 25 10.72 -7.85 -4.99
N GLN A 26 11.50 -8.90 -5.26
CA GLN A 26 11.87 -9.95 -4.29
C GLN A 26 13.32 -9.83 -3.85
N GLY A 27 13.57 -10.10 -2.56
CA GLY A 27 14.91 -10.01 -1.96
C GLY A 27 15.10 -8.78 -1.06
N PRO A 28 16.19 -8.73 -0.28
CA PRO A 28 16.50 -7.61 0.62
C PRO A 28 17.45 -6.57 0.03
N ASP A 29 17.88 -6.73 -1.23
CA ASP A 29 18.93 -5.90 -1.79
C ASP A 29 18.52 -4.42 -1.90
N PRO A 30 19.48 -3.48 -1.84
CA PRO A 30 19.18 -2.05 -1.89
C PRO A 30 18.38 -1.62 -3.13
N GLU A 31 18.63 -2.24 -4.29
CA GLU A 31 17.87 -1.98 -5.51
C GLU A 31 16.40 -2.36 -5.34
N VAL A 32 16.11 -3.53 -4.77
CA VAL A 32 14.75 -3.99 -4.48
C VAL A 32 14.07 -3.03 -3.51
N ASN A 33 14.77 -2.60 -2.46
CA ASN A 33 14.23 -1.61 -1.54
C ASN A 33 13.89 -0.30 -2.27
N GLY A 34 14.77 0.20 -3.14
CA GLY A 34 14.51 1.38 -3.96
C GLY A 34 13.23 1.25 -4.79
N ARG A 35 13.04 0.12 -5.48
CA ARG A 35 11.82 -0.18 -6.25
C ARG A 35 10.57 -0.15 -5.40
N TRP A 36 10.63 -0.67 -4.17
CA TRP A 36 9.51 -0.59 -3.23
C TRP A 36 9.22 0.84 -2.77
N GLU A 37 10.24 1.62 -2.43
CA GLU A 37 10.04 3.01 -2.03
C GLU A 37 9.43 3.85 -3.17
N GLU A 38 9.78 3.59 -4.44
CA GLU A 38 9.22 4.28 -5.61
C GLU A 38 7.71 4.06 -5.83
N LEU A 39 7.12 3.05 -5.19
CA LEU A 39 5.70 2.74 -5.30
C LEU A 39 4.80 3.68 -4.49
N TYR A 40 5.33 4.35 -3.45
CA TYR A 40 4.52 5.19 -2.56
C TYR A 40 5.25 6.39 -1.92
N ASN A 41 6.59 6.42 -1.85
CA ASN A 41 7.29 7.52 -1.19
C ASN A 41 7.28 8.81 -2.03
N GLY A 42 7.16 9.93 -1.34
CA GLY A 42 7.17 11.27 -1.95
C GLY A 42 5.85 11.70 -2.61
N PHE A 43 4.86 10.81 -2.67
CA PHE A 43 3.51 11.11 -3.19
C PHE A 43 2.39 10.32 -2.51
N GLY A 44 2.69 9.48 -1.51
CA GLY A 44 1.71 8.71 -0.76
C GLY A 44 0.70 9.58 0.01
N VAL A 45 1.03 10.85 0.25
CA VAL A 45 0.12 11.88 0.75
C VAL A 45 -0.15 12.87 -0.39
N SER A 46 -1.43 13.16 -0.62
CA SER A 46 -1.90 14.01 -1.71
C SER A 46 -2.73 15.19 -1.20
N LEU A 47 -2.76 16.27 -1.97
CA LEU A 47 -3.58 17.45 -1.78
C LEU A 47 -4.76 17.43 -2.75
N ILE A 48 -5.94 17.73 -2.22
CA ILE A 48 -7.16 17.90 -3.01
C ILE A 48 -7.79 19.26 -2.72
N SER A 49 -8.56 19.78 -3.67
CA SER A 49 -9.31 21.02 -3.46
C SER A 49 -10.38 20.84 -2.38
N GLN A 50 -10.76 21.94 -1.72
CA GLN A 50 -11.88 21.97 -0.79
C GLN A 50 -13.18 21.44 -1.40
N ALA A 51 -13.43 21.70 -2.70
CA ALA A 51 -14.61 21.20 -3.39
C ALA A 51 -14.60 19.67 -3.51
N SER A 52 -13.44 19.06 -3.73
CA SER A 52 -13.26 17.60 -3.70
C SER A 52 -13.37 17.04 -2.28
N ALA A 53 -12.80 17.72 -1.29
CA ALA A 53 -12.84 17.30 0.12
C ALA A 53 -14.29 17.24 0.66
N ARG A 54 -15.14 18.20 0.29
CA ARG A 54 -16.57 18.21 0.67
C ARG A 54 -17.39 17.05 0.11
N LYS A 55 -16.88 16.34 -0.91
CA LYS A 55 -17.53 15.16 -1.51
C LYS A 55 -17.08 13.86 -0.87
N LEU A 56 -16.12 13.90 0.05
CA LEU A 56 -15.66 12.70 0.75
C LEU A 56 -16.71 12.26 1.78
N PRO A 57 -16.91 10.94 1.96
CA PRO A 57 -17.81 10.43 2.99
C PRO A 57 -17.29 10.75 4.40
N ASN A 58 -15.96 10.78 4.57
CA ASN A 58 -15.31 11.16 5.81
C ASN A 58 -14.59 12.49 5.61
N ALA A 59 -14.77 13.42 6.55
CA ALA A 59 -14.06 14.69 6.54
C ALA A 59 -12.55 14.46 6.68
N THR A 60 -11.76 15.39 6.16
CA THR A 60 -10.30 15.35 6.25
C THR A 60 -9.74 16.72 6.60
N THR A 61 -8.45 16.77 6.87
CA THR A 61 -7.74 17.93 7.41
C THR A 61 -7.36 18.93 6.31
N PRO A 62 -7.68 20.24 6.46
CA PRO A 62 -7.16 21.27 5.57
C PRO A 62 -5.64 21.42 5.74
N LEU A 63 -4.95 21.87 4.70
CA LEU A 63 -3.53 22.19 4.80
C LEU A 63 -3.36 23.51 5.61
N PRO A 64 -2.47 23.58 6.63
CA PRO A 64 -2.33 24.77 7.48
C PRO A 64 -1.98 26.05 6.71
N GLN A 65 -1.04 25.93 5.77
CA GLN A 65 -0.55 27.04 4.95
C GLN A 65 -1.50 27.45 3.81
N ASP A 66 -2.41 26.57 3.40
CA ASP A 66 -3.41 26.85 2.37
C ASP A 66 -4.72 26.09 2.65
N ARG A 67 -5.69 26.79 3.26
CA ARG A 67 -6.98 26.21 3.66
C ARG A 67 -7.92 25.93 2.47
N SER A 68 -7.53 26.24 1.24
CA SER A 68 -8.22 25.81 0.03
C SER A 68 -7.86 24.36 -0.37
N LEU A 69 -6.77 23.82 0.20
CA LEU A 69 -6.27 22.48 -0.02
C LEU A 69 -6.47 21.60 1.21
N TYR A 70 -6.65 20.31 0.98
CA TYR A 70 -6.93 19.31 1.99
C TYR A 70 -6.06 18.08 1.79
N VAL A 71 -5.54 17.56 2.88
CA VAL A 71 -4.64 16.42 2.90
C VAL A 71 -5.46 15.13 2.83
N VAL A 72 -5.07 14.21 1.96
CA VAL A 72 -5.62 12.86 1.86
C VAL A 72 -4.51 11.87 1.54
N GLN A 73 -4.79 10.59 1.74
CA GLN A 73 -3.95 9.50 1.26
C GLN A 73 -4.84 8.52 0.50
N LEU A 74 -4.38 8.04 -0.65
CA LEU A 74 -5.03 6.91 -1.31
C LEU A 74 -4.61 5.62 -0.59
N ASP A 75 -5.59 4.81 -0.23
CA ASP A 75 -5.39 3.64 0.61
C ASP A 75 -4.41 2.62 0.02
N VAL A 76 -4.32 2.50 -1.31
CA VAL A 76 -3.35 1.62 -1.99
C VAL A 76 -1.89 1.92 -1.61
N PHE A 77 -1.53 3.19 -1.36
CA PHE A 77 -0.16 3.53 -0.96
C PHE A 77 0.12 3.17 0.49
N HIS A 78 -0.88 3.30 1.37
CA HIS A 78 -0.80 2.80 2.75
C HIS A 78 -0.66 1.28 2.77
N GLN A 79 -1.45 0.57 1.94
CA GLN A 79 -1.36 -0.88 1.76
C GLN A 79 0.03 -1.32 1.26
N LEU A 80 0.60 -0.63 0.27
CA LEU A 80 1.95 -0.91 -0.23
C LEU A 80 3.04 -0.63 0.82
N HIS A 81 2.89 0.42 1.62
CA HIS A 81 3.76 0.68 2.78
C HIS A 81 3.69 -0.46 3.80
N CYS A 82 2.48 -0.88 4.17
CA CYS A 82 2.24 -2.01 5.08
C CYS A 82 2.86 -3.30 4.55
N LEU A 83 2.66 -3.61 3.27
CA LEU A 83 3.24 -4.79 2.62
C LEU A 83 4.76 -4.73 2.58
N ASN A 84 5.38 -3.57 2.32
CA ASN A 84 6.83 -3.42 2.35
C ASN A 84 7.41 -3.62 3.77
N ARG A 85 6.72 -3.15 4.82
CA ARG A 85 7.10 -3.45 6.21
C ARG A 85 7.11 -4.96 6.47
N LEU A 86 6.04 -5.66 6.09
CA LEU A 86 5.96 -7.12 6.23
C LEU A 86 7.03 -7.84 5.41
N ARG A 87 7.31 -7.38 4.17
CA ARG A 87 8.40 -7.92 3.35
C ARG A 87 9.75 -7.83 4.07
N LYS A 88 10.05 -6.70 4.72
CA LYS A 88 11.32 -6.50 5.43
C LYS A 88 11.51 -7.50 6.58
N LEU A 89 10.44 -7.97 7.22
CA LEU A 89 10.51 -9.02 8.26
C LEU A 89 10.99 -10.37 7.74
N LEU A 90 10.90 -10.63 6.43
CA LEU A 90 11.44 -11.86 5.82
C LEU A 90 12.97 -11.89 5.85
N TYR A 91 13.63 -10.76 6.15
CA TYR A 91 15.08 -10.59 6.08
C TYR A 91 15.65 -9.93 7.36
N PRO A 92 15.55 -10.60 8.52
CA PRO A 92 15.96 -10.03 9.80
C PRO A 92 17.44 -9.66 9.88
N ASP A 93 18.30 -10.34 9.13
CA ASP A 93 19.74 -10.03 9.07
C ASP A 93 20.03 -8.69 8.37
N VAL A 94 19.14 -8.24 7.48
CA VAL A 94 19.28 -6.99 6.72
C VAL A 94 18.43 -5.88 7.33
N TYR A 95 17.25 -6.23 7.85
CA TYR A 95 16.32 -5.30 8.49
C TYR A 95 15.99 -5.78 9.92
N PRO A 96 16.93 -5.62 10.88
CA PRO A 96 16.69 -6.03 12.26
C PRO A 96 15.43 -5.35 12.81
N THR A 97 14.43 -6.16 13.13
CA THR A 97 13.14 -5.68 13.66
C THR A 97 12.79 -6.55 14.85
N ASP A 98 12.74 -5.95 16.03
CA ASP A 98 12.38 -6.66 17.24
C ASP A 98 10.86 -6.81 17.33
N VAL A 99 10.41 -8.05 17.37
CA VAL A 99 9.00 -8.44 17.45
C VAL A 99 8.77 -9.48 18.56
N SER A 100 9.77 -9.74 19.40
CA SER A 100 9.72 -10.88 20.32
C SER A 100 10.35 -10.66 21.69
N SER A 101 11.11 -9.57 21.91
CA SER A 101 11.74 -9.33 23.21
C SER A 101 10.75 -9.03 24.34
N GLY A 102 9.52 -8.63 24.00
CA GLY A 102 8.52 -8.16 24.98
C GLY A 102 8.79 -6.74 25.49
N SER A 103 9.73 -6.00 24.90
CA SER A 103 9.92 -4.58 25.22
C SER A 103 8.71 -3.73 24.78
N PRO A 104 8.54 -2.52 25.31
CA PRO A 104 7.53 -1.58 24.83
C PRO A 104 7.64 -1.32 23.31
N GLU A 105 8.86 -1.19 22.79
CA GLU A 105 9.13 -0.97 21.37
C GLU A 105 8.77 -2.19 20.52
N ALA A 106 9.09 -3.41 20.99
CA ALA A 106 8.69 -4.64 20.33
C ALA A 106 7.16 -4.81 20.32
N THR A 107 6.50 -4.41 21.40
CA THR A 107 5.03 -4.45 21.52
C THR A 107 4.37 -3.47 20.56
N ASP A 108 4.87 -2.23 20.46
CA ASP A 108 4.37 -1.24 19.50
C ASP A 108 4.60 -1.69 18.05
N THR A 109 5.78 -2.25 17.77
CA THR A 109 6.11 -2.82 16.46
C THR A 109 5.12 -3.93 16.08
N LEU A 110 4.85 -4.87 16.99
CA LEU A 110 3.86 -5.92 16.78
C LEU A 110 2.46 -5.35 16.50
N TYR A 111 2.00 -4.40 17.31
CA TYR A 111 0.69 -3.75 17.10
C TYR A 111 0.59 -3.09 15.72
N HIS A 112 1.64 -2.42 15.28
CA HIS A 112 1.69 -1.81 13.95
C HIS A 112 1.64 -2.87 12.84
N LEU A 113 2.34 -3.99 13.01
CA LEU A 113 2.33 -5.10 12.04
C LEU A 113 0.96 -5.80 11.98
N GLU A 114 0.27 -5.96 13.11
CA GLU A 114 -1.10 -6.46 13.14
C GLU A 114 -2.07 -5.54 12.38
N HIS A 115 -1.93 -4.22 12.55
CA HIS A 115 -2.66 -3.23 11.75
C HIS A 115 -2.36 -3.35 10.25
N CYS A 116 -1.09 -3.55 9.88
CA CYS A 116 -0.70 -3.80 8.49
C CYS A 116 -1.42 -5.03 7.90
N VAL A 117 -1.42 -6.15 8.64
CA VAL A 117 -2.10 -7.39 8.23
C VAL A 117 -3.60 -7.16 8.08
N GLU A 118 -4.22 -6.48 9.04
CA GLU A 118 -5.66 -6.22 9.03
C GLU A 118 -6.10 -5.29 7.88
N SER A 119 -5.33 -4.23 7.61
CA SER A 119 -5.56 -3.33 6.47
C SER A 119 -5.46 -4.07 5.13
N LEU A 120 -4.44 -4.91 4.96
CA LEU A 120 -4.27 -5.73 3.76
C LEU A 120 -5.39 -6.76 3.62
N ARG A 121 -5.79 -7.43 4.70
CA ARG A 121 -6.92 -8.38 4.70
C ARG A 121 -8.22 -7.72 4.25
N GLN A 122 -8.55 -6.55 4.80
CA GLN A 122 -9.75 -5.79 4.40
C GLN A 122 -9.67 -5.34 2.94
N SER A 123 -8.50 -4.88 2.47
CA SER A 123 -8.31 -4.50 1.07
C SER A 123 -8.52 -5.67 0.11
N LEU A 124 -7.92 -6.83 0.41
CA LEU A 124 -8.08 -8.04 -0.41
C LEU A 124 -9.54 -8.50 -0.48
N GLN A 125 -10.27 -8.45 0.64
CA GLN A 125 -11.70 -8.77 0.65
C GLN A 125 -12.55 -7.72 -0.09
N CYS A 126 -12.21 -6.44 0.03
CA CYS A 126 -12.88 -5.37 -0.71
C CYS A 126 -12.65 -5.50 -2.23
N GLY A 127 -11.43 -5.89 -2.62
CA GLY A 127 -11.07 -6.14 -4.02
C GLY A 127 -11.71 -7.42 -4.59
N SER A 128 -11.78 -8.49 -3.79
CA SER A 128 -12.38 -9.79 -4.12
C SER A 128 -12.06 -10.25 -5.55
N ASP A 129 -10.78 -10.36 -5.89
CA ASP A 129 -10.36 -10.86 -7.20
C ASP A 129 -10.84 -12.29 -7.41
N THR A 130 -11.61 -12.50 -8.48
CA THR A 130 -12.25 -13.79 -8.83
C THR A 130 -11.47 -14.56 -9.90
N SER A 131 -10.31 -14.04 -10.31
CA SER A 131 -9.38 -14.74 -11.22
C SER A 131 -8.94 -16.05 -10.58
N THR A 132 -8.88 -17.11 -11.37
CA THR A 132 -8.62 -18.46 -10.84
C THR A 132 -7.13 -18.79 -10.87
N ILE A 133 -6.70 -19.52 -9.85
CA ILE A 133 -5.47 -20.33 -9.91
C ILE A 133 -5.84 -21.60 -10.67
N PHE A 134 -5.19 -21.85 -11.81
CA PHE A 134 -5.38 -23.11 -12.53
C PHE A 134 -4.43 -24.16 -11.98
N TRP A 135 -4.83 -25.42 -12.10
CA TRP A 135 -4.07 -26.56 -11.61
C TRP A 135 -3.50 -27.35 -12.78
N GLU A 136 -2.23 -27.71 -12.67
CA GLU A 136 -1.51 -28.46 -13.70
C GLU A 136 -0.70 -29.60 -13.10
N TRP A 137 -0.50 -30.66 -13.89
CA TRP A 137 0.38 -31.76 -13.49
C TRP A 137 1.82 -31.31 -13.59
N SER A 138 2.58 -31.43 -12.50
CA SER A 138 4.02 -31.20 -12.50
C SER A 138 4.76 -32.54 -12.63
N PRO A 139 5.38 -32.85 -13.77
CA PRO A 139 6.16 -34.08 -13.92
C PRO A 139 7.33 -34.14 -12.94
N ALA A 140 7.98 -33.00 -12.69
CA ALA A 140 9.11 -32.89 -11.77
C ALA A 140 8.74 -33.24 -10.31
N ASN A 141 7.51 -32.90 -9.89
CA ASN A 141 7.03 -33.15 -8.53
C ASN A 141 6.06 -34.35 -8.42
N ALA A 142 5.74 -34.99 -9.54
CA ALA A 142 4.75 -36.07 -9.67
C ALA A 142 3.42 -35.79 -8.94
N LYS A 143 2.90 -34.55 -9.02
CA LYS A 143 1.63 -34.13 -8.40
C LYS A 143 0.97 -32.98 -9.15
N MET A 144 -0.31 -32.77 -8.89
CA MET A 144 -1.02 -31.54 -9.29
C MET A 144 -0.52 -30.36 -8.47
N MET A 145 -0.25 -29.23 -9.12
CA MET A 145 0.18 -27.99 -8.49
C MET A 145 -0.66 -26.84 -9.02
N GLY A 146 -1.01 -25.90 -8.13
CA GLY A 146 -1.62 -24.63 -8.54
C GLY A 146 -0.57 -23.72 -9.16
N ASN A 147 -0.87 -23.16 -10.33
CA ASN A 147 -0.05 -22.17 -10.99
C ASN A 147 -0.67 -20.79 -10.77
N THR A 148 0.09 -19.90 -10.13
CA THR A 148 -0.33 -18.54 -9.76
C THR A 148 0.02 -17.50 -10.82
N ALA A 149 0.70 -17.88 -11.90
CA ALA A 149 0.95 -17.00 -13.04
C ALA A 149 -0.31 -16.94 -13.94
N THR A 150 -1.39 -16.36 -13.40
CA THR A 150 -2.69 -16.32 -14.05
C THR A 150 -3.03 -14.92 -14.51
N THR A 151 -4.09 -14.81 -15.32
CA THR A 151 -4.52 -13.54 -15.91
C THR A 151 -5.55 -12.87 -15.03
N HIS A 152 -5.32 -11.61 -14.69
CA HIS A 152 -6.15 -10.80 -13.81
C HIS A 152 -6.66 -9.56 -14.55
N THR A 153 -7.80 -9.02 -14.11
CA THR A 153 -8.26 -7.68 -14.49
C THR A 153 -7.99 -6.73 -13.33
N CYS A 154 -6.97 -5.90 -13.48
CA CYS A 154 -6.51 -5.00 -12.43
C CYS A 154 -6.91 -3.56 -12.73
N ARG A 155 -7.06 -2.74 -11.68
CA ARG A 155 -7.02 -1.28 -11.87
C ARG A 155 -5.63 -0.90 -12.39
N ASP A 156 -5.57 0.06 -13.29
CA ASP A 156 -4.31 0.55 -13.83
C ASP A 156 -3.56 1.36 -12.77
N PHE A 157 -2.65 0.68 -12.08
CA PHE A 157 -1.87 1.25 -10.98
C PHE A 157 -1.08 2.49 -11.41
N ASP A 158 -0.51 2.49 -12.61
CA ASP A 158 0.34 3.58 -13.10
C ASP A 158 -0.47 4.88 -13.22
N ARG A 159 -1.71 4.81 -13.70
CA ARG A 159 -2.60 5.99 -13.77
C ARG A 159 -2.97 6.52 -12.38
N ILE A 160 -3.19 5.62 -11.41
CA ILE A 160 -3.49 5.99 -10.02
C ILE A 160 -2.25 6.63 -9.37
N ARG A 161 -1.07 6.06 -9.60
CA ARG A 161 0.22 6.61 -9.17
C ARG A 161 0.47 7.98 -9.78
N ASP A 162 0.26 8.13 -11.08
CA ASP A 162 0.43 9.41 -11.78
C ASP A 162 -0.52 10.49 -11.26
N TRP A 163 -1.76 10.11 -10.91
CA TRP A 163 -2.67 11.01 -10.22
C TRP A 163 -2.08 11.47 -8.89
N ALA A 164 -1.56 10.55 -8.08
CA ALA A 164 -0.98 10.88 -6.78
C ALA A 164 0.27 11.76 -6.90
N VAL A 165 1.15 11.48 -7.87
CA VAL A 165 2.33 12.29 -8.17
C VAL A 165 1.96 13.72 -8.54
N ARG A 166 0.92 13.93 -9.36
CA ARG A 166 0.44 15.27 -9.73
C ARG A 166 -0.22 16.02 -8.57
N HIS A 167 -0.72 15.30 -7.59
CA HIS A 167 -1.40 15.85 -6.42
C HIS A 167 -0.54 15.76 -5.15
N LYS A 168 0.75 15.47 -5.27
CA LYS A 168 1.59 15.26 -4.08
C LYS A 168 1.60 16.49 -3.19
N LEU A 169 1.76 16.27 -1.89
CA LEU A 169 2.07 17.35 -0.97
C LEU A 169 3.47 17.90 -1.30
N ASP A 170 3.54 19.16 -1.72
CA ASP A 170 4.81 19.89 -1.86
C ASP A 170 5.20 20.48 -0.49
N GLY A 171 6.21 19.88 0.14
CA GLY A 171 6.71 20.26 1.47
C GLY A 171 6.24 19.31 2.58
N ASP A 172 6.47 19.72 3.83
CA ASP A 172 6.16 18.88 5.00
C ASP A 172 4.77 19.19 5.56
N PHE A 173 4.06 18.13 5.98
CA PHE A 173 2.89 18.22 6.83
C PHE A 173 3.30 17.80 8.23
N ASP A 174 3.41 18.78 9.14
CA ASP A 174 3.81 18.52 10.51
C ASP A 174 2.69 17.79 11.27
N MET A 175 2.86 16.48 11.41
CA MET A 175 1.91 15.60 12.10
C MET A 175 1.86 15.85 13.61
N LEU A 176 2.76 16.68 14.16
CA LEU A 176 2.82 17.02 15.57
C LEU A 176 2.06 18.31 15.92
N VAL A 177 1.55 19.04 14.92
CA VAL A 177 0.84 20.30 15.12
C VAL A 177 -0.66 20.14 14.83
N GLU A 178 -1.49 20.55 15.79
CA GLU A 178 -2.95 20.55 15.61
C GLU A 178 -3.35 21.56 14.52
N VAL A 179 -4.14 21.09 13.55
CA VAL A 179 -4.69 21.93 12.49
C VAL A 179 -6.12 22.33 12.81
N LYS A 180 -6.36 23.64 12.92
CA LYS A 180 -7.71 24.17 13.17
C LYS A 180 -8.72 23.71 12.10
N GLY A 181 -9.72 22.96 12.55
CA GLY A 181 -10.76 22.39 11.69
C GLY A 181 -10.45 20.98 11.17
N ALA A 182 -9.38 20.34 11.64
CA ALA A 182 -9.17 18.92 11.47
C ALA A 182 -10.28 18.12 12.21
N PRO A 183 -10.72 16.98 11.66
CA PRO A 183 -11.54 16.04 12.39
C PRO A 183 -10.80 15.54 13.64
N ILE A 184 -11.49 15.50 14.78
CA ILE A 184 -10.93 14.96 16.02
C ILE A 184 -11.20 13.46 16.06
N ARG A 185 -10.15 12.66 16.22
CA ARG A 185 -10.28 11.23 16.46
C ARG A 185 -11.05 11.03 17.78
N GLN A 186 -12.26 10.50 17.70
CA GLN A 186 -13.01 10.14 18.91
C GLN A 186 -12.33 8.95 19.58
N ALA A 187 -12.21 8.99 20.91
CA ALA A 187 -11.84 7.81 21.66
C ALA A 187 -13.00 6.81 21.51
N GLY A 188 -12.72 5.69 20.84
CA GLY A 188 -13.62 4.54 20.78
C GLY A 188 -13.50 3.70 22.04
#